data_AF-A0A7S3GU95-F1
#
_entry.id   AF-A0A7S3GU95-F1
#
_cell.length_a   1.000
_cell.length_b   1.000
_cell.length_c   1.000
_cell.angle_alpha   90.00
_cell.angle_beta   90.00
_cell.angle_gamma   90.00
#
_symmetry.space_group_name_H-M   'P 1'
#
loop_
_entity.id
_entity.type
_entity.pdbx_description
1 polymer ?
#
loop_
_entity_poly.entity_id
_entity_poly.type
_entity_poly.pdbx_seq_one_letter_code
_entity_poly.pdbx_strand_id
1 'polypeptide(L)'
;FTESPDQAVYDYIKDRRDNLKDDLDHQVEIKRRLKMVQKQRERDMEVAHVDASVKELAQMKMDTSARKELEKAVLHLSWEKDKRLVGMRKVIDQHHRTPAAKSTLSSVGGAYGSAPATPRMELGSSAAPSPRFAPSADFDTASSAGSSRPLTGSVRRVPFGAAASLALLKDKLGQTARR
;
A
#
# COMPACT_ATOMS: atom_id res chain seq x y z
N PHE A 1 -57.30 40.29 45.89
CA PHE A 1 -56.72 38.94 45.70
C PHE A 1 -55.23 39.05 45.93
N THR A 2 -54.79 38.79 47.15
CA THR A 2 -53.36 38.67 47.48
C THR A 2 -52.97 37.23 47.19
N GLU A 3 -52.11 37.01 46.20
CA GLU A 3 -51.52 35.68 46.01
C GLU A 3 -50.84 35.24 47.31
N SER A 4 -51.08 34.00 47.71
CA SER A 4 -50.45 33.42 48.90
C SER A 4 -48.93 33.39 48.68
N PRO A 5 -48.10 33.88 49.61
CA PRO A 5 -46.64 33.88 49.48
C PRO A 5 -46.06 32.46 49.28
N ASP A 6 -46.81 31.43 49.68
CA ASP A 6 -46.43 30.03 49.48
C ASP A 6 -46.54 29.59 48.01
N GLN A 7 -47.37 30.25 47.19
CA GLN A 7 -47.59 29.87 45.79
C GLN A 7 -46.30 29.97 44.97
N ALA A 8 -45.52 31.04 45.18
CA ALA A 8 -44.23 31.22 44.51
C ALA A 8 -43.22 30.12 44.83
N VAL A 9 -43.27 29.56 46.05
CA VAL A 9 -42.39 28.46 46.46
C VAL A 9 -42.81 27.16 45.78
N TYR A 10 -44.12 26.88 45.69
CA TYR A 10 -44.64 25.72 44.97
C TYR A 10 -44.32 25.78 43.47
N ASP A 11 -44.48 26.95 42.85
CA ASP A 11 -44.17 27.15 41.44
C ASP A 11 -42.67 26.95 41.17
N TYR A 12 -41.80 27.48 42.02
CA TYR A 12 -40.35 27.22 41.94
C TYR A 12 -40.01 25.73 42.06
N ILE A 13 -40.61 25.01 43.01
CA ILE A 13 -40.37 23.57 43.20
C ILE A 13 -40.85 22.78 41.97
N LYS A 14 -42.00 23.17 41.41
CA LYS A 14 -42.55 22.55 40.20
C LYS A 14 -41.64 22.78 39.01
N ASP A 15 -41.23 24.02 38.75
CA ASP A 15 -40.31 24.37 37.67
C ASP A 15 -38.97 23.64 37.84
N ARG A 16 -38.47 23.54 39.07
CA ARG A 16 -37.23 22.80 39.35
C ARG A 16 -37.38 21.32 39.01
N ARG A 17 -38.52 20.71 39.36
CA ARG A 17 -38.81 19.30 39.05
C ARG A 17 -38.93 19.08 37.55
N ASP A 18 -39.64 19.97 36.86
CA ASP A 18 -39.87 19.86 35.42
C ASP A 18 -38.55 20.03 34.65
N ASN A 19 -37.69 20.97 35.04
CA ASN A 19 -36.33 21.11 34.50
C ASN A 19 -35.46 19.85 34.70
N LEU A 20 -35.53 19.22 35.87
CA LEU A 20 -34.77 17.99 36.14
C LEU A 20 -35.27 16.80 35.31
N LYS A 21 -36.58 16.75 35.06
CA LYS A 21 -37.18 15.75 34.19
C LYS A 21 -36.71 15.94 32.74
N ASP A 22 -36.75 17.17 32.25
CA ASP A 22 -36.33 17.50 30.88
C ASP A 22 -34.83 17.19 30.68
N ASP A 23 -33.97 17.52 31.64
CA ASP A 23 -32.55 17.16 31.58
C ASP A 23 -32.35 15.64 31.55
N LEU A 24 -33.10 14.88 32.35
CA LEU A 24 -33.04 13.42 32.33
C LEU A 24 -33.48 12.85 30.97
N ASP A 25 -34.57 13.36 30.41
CA ASP A 25 -35.06 12.95 29.10
C ASP A 25 -34.04 13.27 27.99
N HIS A 26 -33.40 14.44 28.04
CA HIS A 26 -32.30 14.80 27.16
C HIS A 26 -31.10 13.85 27.30
N GLN A 27 -30.71 13.51 28.53
CA GLN A 27 -29.61 12.57 28.75
C GLN A 27 -29.92 11.17 28.19
N VAL A 28 -31.15 10.69 28.35
CA VAL A 28 -31.60 9.40 27.81
C VAL A 28 -31.57 9.44 26.28
N GLU A 29 -32.05 10.52 25.67
CA GLU A 29 -32.04 10.67 24.22
C GLU A 29 -30.61 10.73 23.65
N ILE A 30 -29.73 11.50 24.28
CA ILE A 30 -28.31 11.57 23.90
C ILE A 30 -27.68 10.17 23.99
N LYS A 31 -27.93 9.41 25.06
CA LYS A 31 -27.41 8.03 25.19
C LYS A 31 -27.94 7.11 24.10
N ARG A 32 -29.23 7.19 23.76
CA ARG A 32 -29.83 6.42 22.65
C ARG A 32 -29.17 6.77 21.33
N ARG A 33 -29.01 8.06 21.04
CA ARG A 33 -28.36 8.56 19.84
C ARG A 33 -26.90 8.11 19.75
N LEU A 34 -26.13 8.20 20.83
CA LEU A 34 -24.75 7.71 20.90
C LEU A 34 -24.66 6.22 20.59
N LYS A 35 -25.57 5.40 21.16
CA LYS A 35 -25.63 3.96 20.87
C LYS A 35 -25.93 3.68 19.39
N MET A 36 -26.85 4.45 18.79
CA MET A 36 -27.18 4.32 17.36
C MET A 36 -26.00 4.70 16.46
N VAL A 37 -25.33 5.81 16.76
CA VAL A 37 -24.14 6.27 16.03
C VAL A 37 -23.00 5.25 16.14
N GLN A 38 -22.75 4.73 17.35
CA GLN A 38 -21.72 3.72 17.56
C GLN A 38 -22.02 2.45 16.76
N LYS A 39 -23.27 1.96 16.79
CA LYS A 39 -23.70 0.81 15.99
C LYS A 39 -23.57 1.08 14.49
N GLN A 40 -23.85 2.29 14.02
CA GLN A 40 -23.65 2.65 12.62
C GLN A 40 -22.18 2.61 12.24
N ARG A 41 -21.32 3.22 13.05
CA ARG A 41 -19.88 3.21 12.85
C ARG A 41 -19.30 1.79 12.83
N GLU A 42 -19.78 0.89 13.69
CA GLU A 42 -19.39 -0.52 13.69
C GLU A 42 -19.75 -1.19 12.36
N ARG A 43 -20.99 -1.02 11.87
CA ARG A 43 -21.39 -1.54 10.55
C ARG A 43 -20.56 -0.96 9.42
N ASP A 44 -20.28 0.34 9.44
CA ASP A 44 -19.50 0.99 8.38
C ASP A 44 -18.06 0.46 8.35
N MET A 45 -17.47 0.18 9.53
CA MET A 45 -16.16 -0.46 9.63
C MET A 45 -16.17 -1.92 9.13
N GLU A 46 -17.22 -2.68 9.44
CA GLU A 46 -17.39 -4.05 8.94
C GLU A 46 -17.48 -4.08 7.41
N VAL A 47 -18.29 -3.20 6.82
CA VAL A 47 -18.41 -3.07 5.35
C VAL A 47 -17.07 -2.69 4.74
N ALA A 48 -16.38 -1.68 5.29
CA ALA A 48 -15.07 -1.27 4.80
C ALA A 48 -14.03 -2.40 4.86
N HIS A 49 -14.07 -3.22 5.90
CA HIS A 49 -13.18 -4.38 6.05
C HIS A 49 -13.48 -5.47 5.01
N VAL A 50 -14.75 -5.79 4.79
CA VAL A 50 -15.16 -6.76 3.76
C VAL A 50 -14.74 -6.27 2.38
N ASP A 51 -14.99 -5.00 2.06
CA ASP A 51 -14.61 -4.41 0.77
C ASP A 51 -13.10 -4.42 0.55
N ALA A 52 -12.31 -4.15 1.59
CA ALA A 52 -10.85 -4.23 1.52
C ALA A 52 -10.39 -5.67 1.24
N SER A 53 -10.97 -6.66 1.92
CA SER A 53 -10.65 -8.07 1.71
C SER A 53 -11.01 -8.55 0.30
N VAL A 54 -12.17 -8.14 -0.23
CA VAL A 54 -12.58 -8.47 -1.60
C VAL A 54 -11.61 -7.88 -2.62
N LYS A 55 -11.18 -6.62 -2.42
CA LYS A 55 -10.20 -5.95 -3.29
C LYS A 55 -8.84 -6.64 -3.25
N GLU A 56 -8.36 -6.99 -2.06
CA GLU A 56 -7.09 -7.72 -1.89
C GLU A 56 -7.13 -9.08 -2.61
N LEU A 57 -8.22 -9.84 -2.44
CA LEU A 57 -8.39 -11.12 -3.12
C LEU A 57 -8.43 -10.96 -4.65
N ALA A 58 -9.11 -9.93 -5.15
CA ALA A 58 -9.16 -9.65 -6.58
C ALA A 58 -7.77 -9.29 -7.12
N GLN A 59 -7.02 -8.45 -6.41
CA GLN A 59 -5.65 -8.09 -6.77
C GLN A 59 -4.73 -9.32 -6.79
N MET A 60 -4.79 -10.17 -5.77
CA MET A 60 -4.02 -11.41 -5.72
C MET A 60 -4.34 -12.33 -6.90
N LYS A 61 -5.62 -12.43 -7.30
CA LYS A 61 -6.01 -13.20 -8.49
C LYS A 61 -5.41 -12.61 -9.77
N MET A 62 -5.49 -11.30 -9.96
CA MET A 62 -4.90 -10.62 -11.12
C MET A 62 -3.38 -10.80 -11.18
N ASP A 63 -2.69 -10.68 -10.05
CA ASP A 63 -1.25 -10.89 -9.98
C ASP A 63 -0.87 -12.33 -10.31
N THR A 64 -1.65 -13.32 -9.84
CA THR A 64 -1.40 -14.72 -10.18
C THR A 64 -1.66 -15.03 -11.65
N SER A 65 -2.68 -14.44 -12.27
CA SER A 65 -2.92 -14.62 -13.71
C SER A 65 -1.81 -13.96 -14.54
N ALA A 66 -1.41 -12.74 -14.19
CA ALA A 66 -0.33 -12.03 -14.86
C ALA A 66 1.00 -12.80 -14.77
N ARG A 67 1.32 -13.38 -13.60
CA ARG A 67 2.51 -14.23 -13.45
C ARG A 67 2.46 -15.47 -14.35
N LYS A 68 1.32 -16.16 -14.40
CA LYS A 68 1.13 -17.33 -15.28
C LYS A 68 1.25 -16.97 -16.76
N GLU A 69 0.75 -15.80 -17.16
CA GLU A 69 0.89 -15.31 -18.54
C GLU A 69 2.34 -14.99 -18.88
N LEU A 70 3.07 -14.35 -17.97
CA LEU A 70 4.50 -14.07 -18.13
C LEU A 70 5.30 -15.37 -18.25
N GLU A 71 5.05 -16.36 -17.38
CA GLU A 71 5.70 -17.67 -17.45
C GLU A 71 5.46 -18.36 -18.80
N LYS A 72 4.21 -18.34 -19.29
CA LYS A 72 3.87 -18.87 -20.63
C LYS A 72 4.62 -18.14 -21.73
N ALA A 73 4.70 -16.80 -21.68
CA ALA A 73 5.41 -16.01 -22.68
C ALA A 73 6.92 -16.32 -22.68
N VAL A 74 7.52 -16.48 -21.50
CA VAL A 74 8.94 -16.85 -21.36
C VAL A 74 9.21 -18.25 -21.93
N LEU A 75 8.35 -19.23 -21.62
CA LEU A 75 8.45 -20.59 -22.15
C LEU A 75 8.27 -20.62 -23.67
N HIS A 76 7.34 -19.82 -24.20
CA HIS A 76 7.14 -19.71 -25.64
C HIS A 76 8.39 -19.13 -26.33
N LEU A 77 8.96 -18.06 -25.77
CA LEU A 77 10.16 -17.44 -26.29
C LEU A 77 11.37 -18.39 -26.27
N SER A 78 11.54 -19.17 -25.19
CA SER A 78 12.64 -20.13 -25.09
C SER A 78 12.48 -21.27 -26.11
N TRP A 79 11.25 -21.75 -26.31
CA TRP A 79 10.92 -22.75 -27.33
C TRP A 79 11.21 -22.26 -28.76
N GLU A 80 10.79 -21.04 -29.09
CA GLU A 80 11.08 -20.45 -30.40
C GLU A 80 12.57 -20.28 -30.67
N LYS A 81 13.33 -19.88 -29.65
CA LYS A 81 14.79 -19.78 -29.73
C LYS A 81 15.42 -21.14 -30.03
N ASP A 82 15.01 -22.20 -29.34
CA ASP A 82 15.55 -23.54 -29.58
C ASP A 82 15.18 -24.05 -30.98
N LYS A 83 13.92 -23.87 -31.41
CA LYS A 83 13.49 -24.21 -32.78
C LYS A 83 14.34 -23.49 -33.82
N ARG A 84 14.68 -22.20 -33.61
CA ARG A 84 15.57 -21.43 -34.48
C ARG A 84 16.99 -22.01 -34.49
N LEU A 85 17.54 -22.38 -33.33
CA LEU A 85 18.86 -23.00 -33.22
C LEU A 85 18.92 -24.35 -33.95
N VAL A 86 17.88 -25.18 -33.81
CA VAL A 86 17.75 -26.45 -34.56
C VAL A 86 17.67 -26.18 -36.06
N GLY A 87 16.90 -25.18 -36.50
CA GLY A 87 16.83 -24.76 -37.89
C GLY A 87 18.19 -24.33 -38.45
N MET A 88 18.92 -23.49 -37.72
CA MET A 88 20.27 -23.04 -38.10
C MET A 88 21.27 -24.21 -38.17
N ARG A 89 21.24 -25.13 -37.20
CA ARG A 89 22.06 -26.36 -37.25
C ARG A 89 21.82 -27.15 -38.53
N LYS A 90 20.56 -27.39 -38.90
CA LYS A 90 20.22 -28.10 -40.15
C LYS A 90 20.76 -27.39 -41.39
N VAL A 91 20.69 -26.06 -41.44
CA VAL A 91 21.25 -25.27 -42.57
C VAL A 91 22.77 -25.42 -42.63
N ILE A 92 23.46 -25.36 -41.49
CA ILE A 92 24.92 -25.58 -41.42
C ILE A 92 25.25 -27.00 -41.91
N ASP A 93 24.58 -28.02 -41.39
CA ASP A 93 24.79 -29.41 -41.78
C ASP A 93 24.57 -29.62 -43.28
N GLN A 94 23.54 -28.98 -43.85
CA GLN A 94 23.27 -29.02 -45.29
C GLN A 94 24.39 -28.36 -46.10
N HIS A 95 24.86 -27.17 -45.68
CA HIS A 95 25.99 -26.50 -46.32
C HIS A 95 27.28 -27.33 -46.25
N HIS A 96 27.48 -28.12 -45.19
CA HIS A 96 28.62 -29.01 -45.04
C HIS A 96 28.48 -30.30 -45.87
N ARG A 97 27.25 -30.77 -46.12
CA ARG A 97 26.96 -31.98 -46.90
C ARG A 97 27.00 -31.74 -48.41
N THR A 98 26.63 -30.55 -48.85
CA THR A 98 26.89 -30.07 -50.21
C THR A 98 27.91 -28.93 -50.10
N PRO A 99 29.22 -29.22 -49.97
CA PRO A 99 30.21 -28.16 -50.03
C PRO A 99 29.97 -27.41 -51.33
N ALA A 100 29.61 -26.13 -51.22
CA ALA A 100 29.23 -25.31 -52.36
C ALA A 100 30.26 -25.54 -53.46
N ALA A 101 29.81 -26.06 -54.61
CA ALA A 101 30.64 -26.08 -55.81
C ALA A 101 31.09 -24.63 -56.00
N LYS A 102 32.40 -24.40 -55.83
CA LYS A 102 33.06 -23.08 -55.73
C LYS A 102 32.24 -22.04 -56.47
N SER A 103 31.44 -21.26 -55.73
CA SER A 103 30.72 -20.13 -56.28
C SER A 103 31.78 -19.19 -56.83
N THR A 104 31.92 -19.17 -58.16
CA THR A 104 32.77 -18.24 -58.88
C THR A 104 32.45 -16.84 -58.38
N LEU A 105 33.39 -16.30 -57.61
CA LEU A 105 33.44 -14.92 -57.19
C LEU A 105 33.69 -14.07 -58.44
N SER A 106 32.64 -13.83 -59.23
CA SER A 106 32.68 -12.94 -60.38
C SER A 106 31.42 -12.09 -60.38
N SER A 107 31.64 -10.78 -60.41
CA SER A 107 30.62 -9.73 -60.46
C SER A 107 29.93 -9.37 -59.14
N VAL A 108 30.63 -8.61 -58.29
CA VAL A 108 30.19 -7.28 -57.82
C VAL A 108 31.47 -6.52 -57.42
N GLY A 109 32.20 -6.07 -58.43
CA GLY A 109 33.04 -4.89 -58.33
C GLY A 109 32.31 -3.78 -59.07
N GLY A 110 31.83 -2.76 -58.35
CA GLY A 110 31.22 -1.58 -58.97
C GLY A 110 29.81 -1.27 -58.51
N ALA A 111 29.67 -0.73 -57.30
CA ALA A 111 28.65 0.26 -56.99
C ALA A 111 29.21 1.14 -55.88
N TYR A 112 29.63 2.35 -56.26
CA TYR A 112 30.13 3.38 -55.38
C TYR A 112 29.16 3.58 -54.21
N GLY A 113 29.71 3.52 -53.01
CA GLY A 113 28.99 3.73 -51.76
C GLY A 113 28.29 5.08 -51.75
N SER A 114 26.97 5.05 -51.89
CA SER A 114 26.11 5.99 -51.21
C SER A 114 26.11 5.58 -49.74
N ALA A 115 26.72 6.42 -48.89
CA ALA A 115 26.77 6.22 -47.46
C ALA A 115 25.36 6.22 -46.86
N PRO A 116 24.90 5.14 -46.20
CA PRO A 116 23.92 5.30 -45.16
C PRO A 116 24.68 5.75 -43.90
N ALA A 117 24.27 6.91 -43.39
CA ALA A 117 24.74 7.51 -42.16
C ALA A 117 24.92 6.45 -41.07
N THR A 118 26.12 6.43 -40.49
CA THR A 118 26.38 5.77 -39.23
C THR A 118 25.44 6.36 -38.17
N PRO A 119 24.63 5.56 -37.44
CA PRO A 119 24.21 6.01 -36.14
C PRO A 119 25.46 5.94 -35.27
N ARG A 120 26.08 7.11 -35.08
CA ARG A 120 26.95 7.47 -33.96
C ARG A 120 26.41 6.79 -32.71
N MET A 121 27.09 5.72 -32.24
CA MET A 121 26.97 5.31 -30.85
C MET A 121 27.63 6.40 -30.04
N GLU A 122 26.85 7.43 -29.75
CA GLU A 122 27.15 8.36 -28.69
C GLU A 122 27.12 7.52 -27.41
N LEU A 123 28.29 7.34 -26.81
CA LEU A 123 28.45 6.87 -25.45
C LEU A 123 27.86 7.97 -24.55
N GLY A 124 26.54 8.06 -24.54
CA GLY A 124 25.76 8.87 -23.62
C GLY A 124 25.96 8.29 -22.25
N SER A 125 26.91 8.85 -21.51
CA SER A 125 27.01 8.76 -20.06
C SER A 125 25.74 9.38 -19.46
N SER A 126 24.63 8.64 -19.49
CA SER A 126 23.49 8.88 -18.61
C SER A 126 23.67 7.95 -17.42
N ALA A 127 24.39 8.46 -16.42
CA ALA A 127 24.45 7.87 -15.10
C ALA A 127 23.01 7.59 -14.62
N ALA A 128 22.65 6.31 -14.54
CA ALA A 128 21.45 5.89 -13.86
C ALA A 128 21.61 6.23 -12.36
N PRO A 129 20.70 7.00 -11.74
CA PRO A 129 20.70 7.13 -10.30
C PRO A 129 20.29 5.79 -9.69
N SER A 130 21.23 5.13 -9.01
CA SER A 130 20.93 4.09 -8.04
C SER A 130 19.98 4.64 -6.98
N PRO A 131 18.95 3.90 -6.53
CA PRO A 131 18.28 4.22 -5.28
C PRO A 131 19.18 3.69 -4.16
N ARG A 132 20.25 4.43 -3.83
CA ARG A 132 20.91 4.27 -2.54
C ARG A 132 20.07 5.04 -1.53
N PHE A 133 19.60 4.29 -0.54
CA PHE A 133 19.21 4.78 0.78
C PHE A 133 20.04 5.99 1.19
N ALA A 134 19.36 7.11 1.39
CA ALA A 134 19.90 8.25 2.12
C ALA A 134 18.98 8.52 3.31
N PRO A 135 19.43 8.27 4.55
CA PRO A 135 19.12 9.11 5.67
C PRO A 135 20.29 10.10 5.81
N SER A 136 20.03 11.37 5.54
CA SER A 136 20.94 12.48 5.86
C SER A 136 20.03 13.70 6.05
N ALA A 137 20.13 14.51 7.09
CA ALA A 137 21.09 14.55 8.18
C ALA A 137 20.42 15.27 9.36
N ASP A 138 20.78 14.84 10.56
CA ASP A 138 21.31 15.65 11.67
C ASP A 138 21.03 17.16 11.60
N PHE A 139 20.25 17.69 12.55
CA PHE A 139 20.76 18.31 13.77
C PHE A 139 21.41 19.68 13.50
N ASP A 140 20.60 20.73 13.63
CA ASP A 140 20.96 21.92 14.41
C ASP A 140 19.68 22.67 14.79
N THR A 141 19.31 22.68 16.07
CA THR A 141 19.74 23.65 17.09
C THR A 141 18.96 24.96 16.99
N ALA A 142 17.89 24.99 17.81
CA ALA A 142 17.37 26.11 18.60
C ALA A 142 17.24 27.51 17.97
N SER A 143 15.99 28.00 17.91
CA SER A 143 15.64 29.35 18.37
C SER A 143 14.17 29.37 18.80
N SER A 144 13.92 28.80 19.98
CA SER A 144 12.79 29.18 20.83
C SER A 144 13.29 30.27 21.76
N ALA A 145 12.75 31.48 21.62
CA ALA A 145 12.84 32.51 22.64
C ALA A 145 11.42 32.76 23.18
N GLY A 146 11.24 32.44 24.45
CA GLY A 146 10.12 32.94 25.24
C GLY A 146 9.01 31.93 25.52
N SER A 147 9.12 31.22 26.64
CA SER A 147 8.21 31.42 27.78
C SER A 147 8.12 30.16 28.63
N SER A 148 8.55 30.33 29.87
CA SER A 148 8.60 29.41 30.98
C SER A 148 7.24 28.85 31.39
N ARG A 149 7.14 27.52 31.59
CA ARG A 149 6.39 26.84 32.69
C ARG A 149 6.59 25.31 32.65
N PRO A 150 6.68 24.62 33.80
CA PRO A 150 7.05 23.20 33.86
C PRO A 150 5.86 22.22 33.98
N LEU A 151 6.11 20.97 33.55
CA LEU A 151 5.59 19.68 34.05
C LEU A 151 4.08 19.40 34.03
N THR A 152 3.60 18.57 33.07
CA THR A 152 2.85 17.31 33.35
C THR A 152 3.07 16.32 32.20
N GLY A 153 3.27 15.03 32.52
CA GLY A 153 3.80 14.02 31.62
C GLY A 153 2.85 13.55 30.52
N SER A 154 3.27 13.70 29.26
CA SER A 154 2.66 13.05 28.10
C SER A 154 3.51 11.85 27.69
N VAL A 155 3.18 10.67 28.22
CA VAL A 155 3.65 9.40 27.68
C VAL A 155 3.04 9.26 26.28
N ARG A 156 3.81 9.59 25.24
CA ARG A 156 3.45 9.32 23.86
C ARG A 156 3.41 7.81 23.67
N ARG A 157 2.21 7.22 23.81
CA ARG A 157 1.96 5.84 23.37
C ARG A 157 2.15 5.80 21.85
N VAL A 158 3.29 5.29 21.43
CA VAL A 158 3.53 4.87 20.06
C VAL A 158 2.47 3.81 19.72
N PRO A 159 1.70 3.91 18.61
CA PRO A 159 0.80 2.84 18.22
C PRO A 159 1.65 1.62 17.89
N PHE A 160 1.64 0.64 18.78
CA PHE A 160 2.20 -0.67 18.51
C PHE A 160 1.43 -1.28 17.33
N GLY A 161 2.11 -1.42 16.19
CA GLY A 161 1.52 -2.04 14.99
C GLY A 161 1.02 -3.45 15.28
N ALA A 162 0.05 -3.92 14.49
CA ALA A 162 -0.65 -5.20 14.67
C ALA A 162 0.28 -6.42 14.88
N ALA A 163 1.51 -6.39 14.33
CA ALA A 163 2.52 -7.42 14.54
C ALA A 163 3.05 -7.51 15.99
N ALA A 164 3.15 -6.40 16.71
CA ALA A 164 3.61 -6.38 18.11
C ALA A 164 2.54 -6.93 19.08
N SER A 165 1.26 -6.77 18.75
CA SER A 165 0.16 -7.35 19.56
C SER A 165 0.13 -8.89 19.48
N LEU A 166 0.56 -9.49 18.37
CA LEU A 166 0.70 -10.94 18.25
C LEU A 166 1.87 -11.51 19.06
N ALA A 167 2.98 -10.77 19.19
CA ALA A 167 4.14 -11.21 19.97
C ALA A 167 3.81 -11.33 21.48
N LEU A 168 3.08 -10.36 22.04
CA LEU A 168 2.67 -10.36 23.44
C LEU A 168 1.66 -11.47 23.78
N LEU A 169 0.90 -11.95 22.79
CA LEU A 169 -0.06 -13.05 22.99
C LEU A 169 0.65 -14.40 23.13
N LYS A 170 1.84 -14.55 22.51
CA LYS A 170 2.65 -15.77 22.57
C LYS A 170 3.30 -15.94 23.95
N ASP A 171 3.69 -14.85 24.61
CA ASP A 171 4.25 -14.89 25.97
C ASP A 171 3.21 -15.28 27.03
N LYS A 172 1.94 -14.88 26.83
CA LYS A 172 0.85 -15.18 27.78
C LYS A 172 0.39 -16.64 27.70
N LEU A 173 0.48 -17.27 26.53
CA LEU A 173 0.12 -18.68 26.35
C LEU A 173 1.22 -19.64 26.86
N GLY A 174 2.48 -19.19 26.90
CA GLY A 174 3.60 -19.98 27.43
C GLY A 174 3.63 -20.10 28.96
N GLN A 175 3.08 -19.13 29.69
CA GLN A 175 3.06 -19.13 31.16
C GLN A 175 1.93 -19.96 31.77
N THR A 176 0.81 -20.15 31.06
CA THR A 176 -0.31 -20.97 31.55
C THR A 176 -0.13 -22.47 31.33
N ALA A 177 0.86 -22.88 30.51
CA ALA A 177 1.14 -24.29 30.21
C ALA A 177 2.11 -24.97 31.20
N ARG A 178 2.57 -24.27 32.24
CA ARG A 178 3.37 -24.85 33.34
C ARG A 178 2.69 -24.59 34.68
N ARG A 179 1.57 -25.26 34.92
CA ARG A 179 1.09 -25.60 36.26
C ARG A 179 0.55 -27.01 36.23
#